data_AF-A0A327K4T5-F1
#
_entry.id   AF-A0A327K4T5-F1
#
_cell.length_a   1.000
_cell.length_b   1.000
_cell.length_c   1.000
_cell.angle_alpha   90.00
_cell.angle_beta   90.00
_cell.angle_gamma   90.00
#
_symmetry.space_group_name_H-M   'P 1'
#
loop_
_entity.id
_entity.type
_entity.pdbx_description
1 polymer ?
#
loop_
_entity_poly.entity_id
_entity_poly.type
_entity_poly.pdbx_seq_one_letter_code
_entity_poly.pdbx_strand_id
1 'polypeptide(L)'
;MEALVDGVTERWFTATFRRDNPEEVERIAEQIRATEPDGYAACCAAIRDMDLRPTLSAIKADVLILIGDSDPSTPPQDGELIADNIAGARKEIVHAA
;
A
#
# COMPACT_ATOMS: atom_id res chain seq x y z
N MET A 1 13.23 -14.04 -1.92
CA MET A 1 11.88 -13.46 -1.77
C MET A 1 10.75 -14.49 -1.68
N GLU A 2 10.94 -15.74 -2.16
CA GLU A 2 9.89 -16.77 -2.18
C GLU A 2 9.02 -16.88 -0.92
N ALA A 3 9.65 -16.94 0.26
CA ALA A 3 8.93 -17.10 1.53
C ALA A 3 7.98 -15.94 1.89
N LEU A 4 8.08 -14.80 1.21
CA LEU A 4 7.22 -13.63 1.42
C LEU A 4 6.07 -13.55 0.42
N VAL A 5 6.10 -14.32 -0.67
CA VAL A 5 5.16 -14.18 -1.79
C VAL A 5 3.72 -14.37 -1.35
N ASP A 6 3.41 -15.48 -0.68
CA ASP A 6 2.04 -15.78 -0.24
C ASP A 6 1.53 -14.69 0.72
N GLY A 7 2.32 -14.35 1.73
CA GLY A 7 1.92 -13.33 2.70
C GLY A 7 1.75 -11.93 2.10
N VAL A 8 2.52 -11.57 1.07
CA VAL A 8 2.40 -10.27 0.39
C VAL A 8 1.16 -10.28 -0.53
N THR A 9 1.01 -11.31 -1.36
CA THR A 9 -0.13 -11.43 -2.29
C THR A 9 -1.47 -11.54 -1.54
N GLU A 10 -1.51 -12.19 -0.38
CA GLU A 10 -2.70 -12.25 0.46
C GLU A 10 -3.13 -10.89 1.02
N ARG A 11 -2.17 -9.99 1.28
CA ARG A 11 -2.42 -8.63 1.76
C ARG A 11 -2.81 -7.67 0.64
N TRP A 12 -2.25 -7.86 -0.55
CA TRP A 12 -2.46 -6.95 -1.70
C TRP A 12 -3.76 -7.22 -2.46
N PHE A 13 -4.22 -8.47 -2.49
CA PHE A 13 -5.39 -8.87 -3.27
C PHE A 13 -6.44 -9.50 -2.39
N THR A 14 -7.72 -9.18 -2.62
CA THR A 14 -8.84 -9.85 -1.94
C THR A 14 -8.86 -11.34 -2.26
N ALA A 15 -9.45 -12.15 -1.39
CA ALA A 15 -9.61 -13.59 -1.65
C ALA A 15 -10.40 -13.85 -2.95
N THR A 16 -11.42 -13.02 -3.22
CA THR A 16 -12.21 -13.06 -4.46
C THR A 16 -11.33 -12.76 -5.68
N PHE A 17 -10.55 -11.67 -5.66
CA PHE A 17 -9.69 -11.30 -6.77
C PHE A 17 -8.63 -12.38 -7.05
N ARG A 18 -8.02 -12.97 -6.02
CA ARG A 18 -7.05 -14.07 -6.20
C ARG A 18 -7.66 -15.31 -6.85
N ARG A 19 -8.91 -15.65 -6.50
CA ARG A 19 -9.64 -16.77 -7.10
C ARG A 19 -9.99 -16.49 -8.56
N ASP A 20 -10.46 -15.28 -8.84
CA ASP A 20 -11.05 -14.94 -10.15
C ASP A 20 -9.98 -14.48 -11.17
N ASN A 21 -8.80 -14.04 -10.71
CA ASN A 21 -7.71 -13.54 -11.56
C ASN A 21 -6.35 -14.19 -11.21
N PRO A 22 -6.24 -15.53 -11.22
CA PRO A 22 -5.02 -16.21 -10.76
C PRO A 22 -3.79 -15.88 -11.62
N GLU A 23 -3.96 -15.67 -12.93
CA GLU A 23 -2.85 -15.32 -13.83
C GLU A 23 -2.26 -13.95 -13.50
N GLU A 24 -3.09 -12.97 -13.15
CA GLU A 24 -2.63 -11.63 -12.80
C GLU A 24 -1.94 -11.61 -11.43
N VAL A 25 -2.46 -12.39 -10.47
CA VAL A 25 -1.81 -12.56 -9.16
C VAL A 25 -0.46 -13.26 -9.32
N GLU A 26 -0.37 -14.30 -10.16
CA GLU A 26 0.90 -14.98 -10.42
C GLU A 26 1.90 -14.05 -11.12
N ARG A 27 1.45 -13.23 -12.08
CA ARG A 27 2.30 -12.22 -12.73
C ARG A 27 2.93 -11.26 -11.71
N ILE A 28 2.18 -10.85 -10.69
CA ILE A 28 2.71 -10.01 -9.60
C ILE A 28 3.57 -10.82 -8.62
N ALA A 29 3.21 -12.07 -8.33
CA ALA A 29 4.01 -12.97 -7.50
C ALA A 29 5.41 -13.17 -8.09
N GLU A 30 5.54 -13.36 -9.41
CA GLU A 30 6.81 -13.43 -10.11
C GLU A 30 7.67 -12.16 -9.92
N GLN A 31 7.04 -10.97 -9.95
CA GLN A 31 7.74 -9.71 -9.70
C GLN A 31 8.26 -9.63 -8.25
N ILE A 32 7.47 -10.10 -7.28
CA ILE A 32 7.89 -10.18 -5.88
C ILE A 32 9.08 -11.15 -5.74
N ARG A 33 9.00 -12.33 -6.37
CA ARG A 33 10.10 -13.32 -6.38
C ARG A 33 11.39 -12.77 -6.96
N ALA A 34 11.29 -11.97 -8.03
CA ALA A 34 12.41 -11.36 -8.72
C ALA A 34 13.02 -10.16 -7.99
N THR A 35 12.39 -9.65 -6.92
CA THR A 35 12.93 -8.56 -6.12
C THR A 35 14.20 -9.00 -5.39
N GLU A 36 15.22 -8.14 -5.39
CA GLU A 36 16.48 -8.40 -4.70
C GLU A 36 16.27 -8.27 -3.16
N PRO A 37 16.63 -9.30 -2.36
CA PRO A 37 16.36 -9.30 -0.92
C PRO A 37 16.99 -8.15 -0.13
N ASP A 38 18.22 -7.76 -0.42
CA ASP A 38 18.90 -6.69 0.32
C ASP A 38 18.24 -5.33 0.02
N GLY A 39 17.83 -5.10 -1.22
CA GLY A 39 17.06 -3.93 -1.65
C GLY A 39 15.68 -3.88 -0.99
N TYR A 40 14.98 -5.01 -0.92
CA TYR A 40 13.72 -5.10 -0.18
C TYR A 40 13.92 -4.76 1.31
N ALA A 41 14.91 -5.36 1.96
CA ALA A 41 15.21 -5.11 3.36
C ALA A 41 15.61 -3.65 3.63
N ALA A 42 16.38 -3.03 2.71
CA ALA A 42 16.74 -1.63 2.79
C ALA A 42 15.51 -0.71 2.70
N CYS A 43 14.56 -0.99 1.80
CA CYS A 43 13.29 -0.28 1.73
C CYS A 43 12.46 -0.46 3.01
N CYS A 44 12.39 -1.68 3.56
CA CYS A 44 11.73 -1.92 4.85
C CYS A 44 12.37 -1.10 5.98
N ALA A 45 13.70 -1.01 6.02
CA ALA A 45 14.41 -0.19 7.01
C ALA A 45 14.11 1.31 6.85
N ALA A 46 14.02 1.81 5.61
CA ALA A 46 13.63 3.18 5.34
C ALA A 46 12.19 3.47 5.83
N ILE A 47 11.24 2.59 5.53
CA ILE A 47 9.84 2.75 5.99
C ILE A 47 9.73 2.66 7.51
N ARG A 48 10.48 1.74 8.15
CA ARG A 48 10.52 1.59 9.62
C ARG A 48 10.84 2.92 10.32
N ASP A 49 11.77 3.69 9.76
CA ASP A 49 12.26 4.94 10.36
C ASP A 49 11.47 6.17 9.90
N MET A 50 10.51 6.00 8.97
CA MET A 50 9.78 7.08 8.34
C MET A 50 8.52 7.45 9.12
N ASP A 51 8.56 8.58 9.83
CA ASP A 51 7.36 9.26 10.35
C ASP A 51 7.21 10.65 9.73
N LEU A 52 6.25 10.77 8.81
CA LEU A 52 5.98 12.01 8.09
C LEU A 52 4.76 12.77 8.62
N ARG A 53 4.05 12.25 9.63
CA ARG A 53 2.84 12.89 10.19
C ARG A 53 3.07 14.36 10.58
N PRO A 54 4.20 14.73 11.22
CA PRO A 54 4.44 16.13 11.58
C PRO A 54 4.60 17.08 10.39
N THR A 55 4.89 16.54 9.19
CA THR A 55 5.22 17.33 7.99
C THR A 55 4.02 17.52 7.06
N LEU A 56 2.91 16.80 7.26
CA LEU A 56 1.76 16.80 6.35
C LEU A 56 1.18 18.20 6.11
N SER A 57 1.06 19.02 7.14
CA SER A 57 0.52 20.39 7.05
C SER A 57 1.39 21.35 6.22
N ALA A 58 2.64 20.98 5.96
CA ALA A 58 3.56 21.76 5.14
C ALA A 58 3.28 21.59 3.64
N ILE A 59 2.54 20.55 3.22
CA ILE A 59 2.20 20.30 1.82
C ILE A 59 1.32 21.44 1.28
N LYS A 60 1.69 21.97 0.11
CA LYS A 60 0.99 23.08 -0.59
C LYS A 60 0.44 22.71 -1.96
N ALA A 61 0.70 21.49 -2.43
CA ALA A 61 0.18 20.99 -3.69
C ALA A 61 -1.29 20.59 -3.56
N ASP A 62 -1.99 20.50 -4.69
CA ASP A 62 -3.31 19.86 -4.74
C ASP A 62 -3.12 18.34 -4.54
N VAL A 63 -3.75 17.79 -3.51
CA VAL A 63 -3.59 16.38 -3.12
C VAL A 63 -4.90 15.62 -3.24
N LEU A 64 -4.81 14.41 -3.80
CA LEU A 64 -5.85 13.38 -3.73
C LEU A 64 -5.27 12.18 -2.97
N ILE A 65 -5.95 11.75 -1.91
CA ILE A 65 -5.66 10.53 -1.17
C ILE A 65 -6.63 9.45 -1.62
N LEU A 66 -6.10 8.36 -2.19
CA LEU A 66 -6.88 7.16 -2.51
C LEU A 66 -6.73 6.15 -1.37
N ILE A 67 -7.87 5.64 -0.90
CA ILE A 67 -7.92 4.75 0.26
C ILE A 67 -8.60 3.45 -0.15
N GLY A 68 -7.92 2.32 -0.03
CA GLY A 68 -8.53 1.01 -0.20
C GLY A 68 -9.36 0.64 1.02
N ASP A 69 -10.66 0.36 0.84
CA ASP A 69 -11.57 0.05 1.97
C ASP A 69 -11.20 -1.23 2.74
N SER A 70 -10.51 -2.14 2.05
CA SER A 70 -10.16 -3.47 2.54
C SER A 70 -8.65 -3.65 2.71
N ASP A 71 -7.86 -2.58 2.70
CA ASP A 71 -6.39 -2.65 2.79
C ASP A 71 -5.93 -2.91 4.24
N PRO A 72 -5.31 -4.08 4.53
CA PRO A 72 -4.80 -4.37 5.86
C PRO A 72 -3.40 -3.79 6.12
N SER A 73 -2.68 -3.38 5.08
CA SER A 73 -1.29 -2.89 5.18
C SER A 73 -1.24 -1.40 5.45
N THR A 74 -2.12 -0.64 4.79
CA THR A 74 -2.38 0.78 5.06
C THR A 74 -3.87 0.99 5.31
N PRO A 75 -4.36 0.70 6.54
CA PRO A 75 -5.78 0.74 6.86
C PRO A 75 -6.46 2.09 6.54
N PRO A 76 -7.78 2.10 6.28
CA PRO A 76 -8.49 3.32 5.88
C PRO A 76 -8.26 4.52 6.79
N GLN A 77 -8.26 4.31 8.11
CA GLN A 77 -7.98 5.36 9.09
C GLN A 77 -6.62 6.06 8.91
N ASP A 78 -5.59 5.38 8.38
CA ASP A 78 -4.29 6.01 8.13
C ASP A 78 -4.34 6.96 6.93
N GLY A 79 -5.08 6.58 5.88
CA GLY A 79 -5.34 7.45 4.74
C GLY A 79 -6.22 8.65 5.12
N GLU A 80 -7.23 8.43 5.96
CA GLU A 80 -8.07 9.50 6.51
C GLU A 80 -7.24 10.50 7.33
N LEU A 81 -6.34 10.00 8.19
CA LEU A 81 -5.41 10.84 8.95
C LEU A 81 -4.58 11.71 8.01
N ILE A 82 -4.05 11.16 6.93
CA ILE A 82 -3.25 11.93 5.96
C ILE A 82 -4.10 13.03 5.33
N ALA A 83 -5.29 12.71 4.85
CA ALA A 83 -6.20 13.66 4.20
C ALA A 83 -6.60 14.81 5.15
N ASP A 84 -6.91 14.48 6.40
CA ASP A 84 -7.37 15.46 7.40
C ASP A 84 -6.24 16.41 7.85
N ASN A 85 -4.96 16.04 7.62
CA ASN A 85 -3.80 16.84 8.00
C ASN A 85 -3.16 17.63 6.84
N ILE A 86 -3.70 17.53 5.61
CA ILE A 86 -3.25 18.29 4.45
C ILE A 86 -4.33 19.30 4.07
N ALA A 87 -3.99 20.59 4.08
CA ALA A 87 -4.94 21.65 3.75
C ALA A 87 -5.44 21.52 2.30
N GLY A 88 -6.76 21.37 2.14
CA GLY A 88 -7.40 21.27 0.82
C GLY A 88 -7.29 19.90 0.15
N ALA A 89 -6.77 18.87 0.84
CA ALA A 89 -6.73 17.53 0.29
C ALA A 89 -8.14 16.98 0.05
N ARG A 90 -8.29 16.23 -1.05
CA ARG A 90 -9.46 15.40 -1.33
C ARG A 90 -9.13 13.96 -0.96
N LYS A 91 -10.14 13.19 -0.56
CA LYS A 91 -10.02 11.75 -0.35
C LYS A 91 -11.13 11.00 -1.06
N GLU A 92 -10.78 9.85 -1.62
CA GLU A 92 -11.72 8.94 -2.27
C GLU A 92 -11.47 7.51 -1.77
N ILE A 93 -12.56 6.83 -1.41
CA ILE A 93 -12.51 5.42 -1.04
C ILE A 93 -12.66 4.58 -2.31
N VAL A 94 -11.74 3.66 -2.51
CA VAL A 94 -11.79 2.67 -3.58
C VAL A 94 -12.20 1.33 -2.97
N HIS A 95 -13.30 0.80 -3.48
CA HIS A 95 -13.81 -0.50 -3.06
C HIS A 95 -13.03 -1.62 -3.73
N ALA A 96 -12.52 -2.54 -2.92
CA ALA A 96 -11.84 -3.71 -3.45
C ALA A 96 -12.84 -4.61 -4.19
N ALA A 97 -12.46 -5.07 -5.39
CA ALA A 97 -13.24 -6.01 -6.19
C ALA A 97 -13.10 -7.46 -5.70
#